data_AF-A0A970G5N5-F1
#
_entry.id   AF-A0A970G5N5-F1
#
_cell.length_a   1.000
_cell.length_b   1.000
_cell.length_c   1.000
_cell.angle_alpha   90.00
_cell.angle_beta   90.00
_cell.angle_gamma   90.00
#
_symmetry.space_group_name_H-M   'P 1'
#
loop_
_entity.id
_entity.type
_entity.pdbx_description
1 polymer ?
#
loop_
_entity_poly.entity_id
_entity_poly.type
_entity_poly.pdbx_seq_one_letter_code
_entity_poly.pdbx_strand_id
1 'polypeptide(L)'
;GTYDTATGDAVRAYQRANGLTVDGIAGSATQHKLYNTVPAGTYDPDGGSTVTPSLYPMELVDWYKGDINSFWGRGETAVMTDVRTGISLRIRRWAGGYHVDGEPLTSADTLALTRIYGVKNAQEIVEKNLYQRRPVWITLKGRSFAASLFGMPHNYPEGDTIANNDFNGQLCVHFYNSRLHTSGTVDREHMRAIQTAYDAAPTKK
;
A
#
# COMPACT_ATOMS: atom_id res chain seq x y z
N GLY A 1 29.17 -0.92 1.24
CA GLY A 1 29.66 -1.48 2.52
C GLY A 1 29.62 -2.99 2.45
N THR A 2 30.41 -3.67 3.29
CA THR A 2 30.46 -5.13 3.37
C THR A 2 29.65 -5.59 4.58
N TYR A 3 28.76 -6.57 4.42
CA TYR A 3 28.01 -7.16 5.53
C TYR A 3 28.79 -8.35 6.09
N ASP A 4 29.76 -8.07 6.95
CA ASP A 4 30.63 -9.06 7.58
C ASP A 4 30.13 -9.48 8.97
N THR A 5 30.89 -10.33 9.66
CA THR A 5 30.58 -10.79 11.01
C THR A 5 30.37 -9.62 11.98
N ALA A 6 31.21 -8.57 11.88
CA ALA A 6 31.10 -7.39 12.73
C ALA A 6 29.79 -6.63 12.50
N THR A 7 29.37 -6.49 11.24
CA THR A 7 28.08 -5.90 10.88
C THR A 7 26.92 -6.75 11.38
N GLY A 8 26.98 -8.07 11.22
CA GLY A 8 25.98 -9.00 11.74
C GLY A 8 25.85 -8.94 13.27
N ASP A 9 26.96 -8.80 13.99
CA ASP A 9 26.96 -8.66 15.45
C ASP A 9 26.41 -7.32 15.91
N ALA A 10 26.72 -6.22 15.19
CA ALA A 10 26.12 -4.92 15.45
C ALA A 10 24.59 -4.95 15.26
N VAL A 11 24.11 -5.64 14.22
CA VAL A 11 22.68 -5.84 13.97
C VAL A 11 22.04 -6.67 15.08
N ARG A 12 22.66 -7.79 15.51
CA ARG A 12 22.17 -8.57 16.65
C ARG A 12 22.09 -7.75 17.93
N ALA A 13 23.09 -6.90 18.19
CA ALA A 13 23.09 -6.03 19.36
C ALA A 13 21.93 -5.02 19.30
N TYR A 14 21.72 -4.39 18.15
CA TYR A 14 20.59 -3.50 17.91
C TYR A 14 19.24 -4.20 18.08
N GLN A 15 19.09 -5.39 17.52
CA GLN A 15 17.88 -6.20 17.62
C GLN A 15 17.55 -6.54 19.08
N ARG A 16 18.54 -6.98 19.86
CA ARG A 16 18.39 -7.23 21.31
C ARG A 16 17.93 -5.99 22.05
N ALA A 17 18.56 -4.84 21.79
CA ALA A 17 18.23 -3.58 22.47
C ALA A 17 16.82 -3.08 22.14
N ASN A 18 16.24 -3.52 21.02
CA ASN A 18 14.96 -3.02 20.52
C ASN A 18 13.83 -4.05 20.56
N GLY A 19 14.04 -5.22 21.18
CA GLY A 19 13.04 -6.28 21.28
C GLY A 19 12.66 -6.92 19.93
N LEU A 20 13.62 -6.98 18.99
CA LEU A 20 13.44 -7.61 17.68
C LEU A 20 14.00 -9.03 17.69
N THR A 21 13.57 -9.86 16.71
CA THR A 21 14.21 -11.15 16.42
C THR A 21 15.71 -10.97 16.21
N VAL A 22 16.52 -11.73 16.93
CA VAL A 22 17.99 -11.59 16.95
C VAL A 22 18.62 -12.57 15.95
N ASP A 23 18.41 -12.32 14.67
CA ASP A 23 18.96 -13.15 13.58
C ASP A 23 20.25 -12.56 12.98
N GLY A 24 20.59 -11.31 13.32
CA GLY A 24 21.72 -10.61 12.74
C GLY A 24 21.52 -10.23 11.29
N ILE A 25 20.27 -10.20 10.83
CA ILE A 25 19.86 -9.75 9.51
C ILE A 25 19.17 -8.40 9.68
N ALA A 26 19.66 -7.38 8.96
CA ALA A 26 18.97 -6.09 8.87
C ALA A 26 17.72 -6.22 7.97
N GLY A 27 16.81 -7.11 8.32
CA GLY A 27 15.53 -7.30 7.64
C GLY A 27 14.56 -6.16 7.92
N SER A 28 13.35 -6.24 7.36
CA SER A 28 12.37 -5.14 7.44
C SER A 28 12.14 -4.66 8.88
N ALA A 29 11.91 -5.55 9.84
CA ALA A 29 11.71 -5.18 11.25
C ALA A 29 12.88 -4.37 11.83
N THR A 30 14.12 -4.79 11.57
CA THR A 30 15.34 -4.09 11.97
C THR A 30 15.42 -2.70 11.33
N GLN A 31 15.25 -2.63 10.01
CA GLN A 31 15.35 -1.37 9.27
C GLN A 31 14.26 -0.37 9.68
N HIS A 32 13.03 -0.81 9.93
CA HIS A 32 11.97 0.06 10.43
C HIS A 32 12.31 0.71 11.74
N LYS A 33 12.74 -0.10 12.70
CA LYS A 33 13.08 0.40 14.02
C LYS A 33 14.26 1.36 13.91
N LEU A 34 15.23 1.04 13.06
CA LEU A 34 16.45 1.83 12.84
C LEU A 34 16.16 3.19 12.19
N TYR A 35 15.25 3.24 11.23
CA TYR A 35 14.94 4.44 10.45
C TYR A 35 13.61 5.11 10.82
N ASN A 36 12.91 4.57 11.81
CA ASN A 36 11.59 5.01 12.26
C ASN A 36 10.58 5.20 11.10
N THR A 37 10.57 4.26 10.15
CA THR A 37 9.80 4.39 8.90
C THR A 37 8.32 4.04 9.08
N VAL A 38 7.91 3.47 10.22
CA VAL A 38 6.51 3.22 10.62
C VAL A 38 6.24 3.82 12.01
N PRO A 39 5.02 4.33 12.27
CA PRO A 39 4.59 4.64 13.63
C PRO A 39 4.73 3.44 14.58
N ALA A 40 5.08 3.69 15.84
CA ALA A 40 5.24 2.63 16.83
C ALA A 40 3.88 1.92 17.10
N GLY A 41 3.88 0.58 17.09
CA GLY A 41 2.75 -0.25 17.51
C GLY A 41 1.81 -0.76 16.41
N THR A 42 2.12 -0.52 15.13
CA THR A 42 1.21 -0.93 14.02
C THR A 42 1.74 -2.06 13.14
N TYR A 43 2.92 -2.60 13.42
CA TYR A 43 3.62 -3.57 12.57
C TYR A 43 3.35 -5.02 12.98
N ASP A 44 2.84 -5.84 12.04
CA ASP A 44 2.66 -7.29 12.19
C ASP A 44 3.63 -8.03 11.25
N PRO A 45 4.83 -8.43 11.75
CA PRO A 45 5.82 -9.12 10.93
C PRO A 45 5.34 -10.49 10.42
N ASP A 46 4.43 -11.15 11.15
CA ASP A 46 4.00 -12.52 10.89
C ASP A 46 2.82 -12.56 9.91
N GLY A 47 1.92 -11.57 9.96
CA GLY A 47 0.78 -11.41 9.04
C GLY A 47 1.08 -10.58 7.78
N GLY A 48 2.24 -9.96 7.70
CA GLY A 48 2.71 -9.27 6.50
C GLY A 48 2.33 -7.79 6.38
N SER A 49 1.53 -7.26 7.31
CA SER A 49 1.05 -5.88 7.35
C SER A 49 2.06 -4.92 7.99
N THR A 50 2.10 -3.68 7.52
CA THR A 50 2.89 -2.60 8.15
C THR A 50 2.09 -1.70 9.07
N VAL A 51 0.76 -1.79 8.99
CA VAL A 51 -0.18 -1.01 9.80
C VAL A 51 -1.43 -1.85 10.13
N THR A 52 -1.98 -1.69 11.33
CA THR A 52 -3.31 -2.24 11.66
C THR A 52 -4.37 -1.17 11.41
N PRO A 53 -5.36 -1.39 10.51
CA PRO A 53 -6.38 -0.39 10.20
C PRO A 53 -7.44 -0.31 11.30
N SER A 54 -7.93 0.88 11.60
CA SER A 54 -9.23 1.07 12.28
C SER A 54 -10.31 1.24 11.22
N LEU A 55 -11.18 0.25 11.05
CA LEU A 55 -12.23 0.30 10.03
C LEU A 55 -13.47 1.05 10.53
N TYR A 56 -14.03 1.86 9.64
CA TYR A 56 -15.29 2.57 9.80
C TYR A 56 -16.35 1.95 8.86
N PRO A 57 -17.65 2.27 9.03
CA PRO A 57 -18.68 1.83 8.07
C PRO A 57 -18.26 2.15 6.64
N MET A 58 -18.19 1.12 5.81
CA MET A 58 -17.59 1.22 4.49
C MET A 58 -18.46 2.09 3.58
N GLU A 59 -17.85 3.06 2.93
CA GLU A 59 -18.51 3.96 2.00
C GLU A 59 -18.24 3.53 0.56
N LEU A 60 -19.31 3.44 -0.25
CA LEU A 60 -19.21 3.33 -1.70
C LEU A 60 -19.28 4.73 -2.31
N VAL A 61 -18.11 5.33 -2.56
CA VAL A 61 -18.02 6.74 -3.00
C VAL A 61 -17.75 6.85 -4.50
N ASP A 62 -18.53 7.70 -5.17
CA ASP A 62 -18.33 8.06 -6.58
C ASP A 62 -17.19 9.06 -6.73
N TRP A 63 -16.29 8.83 -7.69
CA TRP A 63 -15.12 9.68 -7.95
C TRP A 63 -15.48 11.12 -8.33
N TYR A 64 -16.56 11.31 -9.09
CA TYR A 64 -16.96 12.60 -9.66
C TYR A 64 -18.06 13.29 -8.87
N LYS A 65 -18.98 12.50 -8.30
CA LYS A 65 -20.14 13.01 -7.55
C LYS A 65 -19.92 13.01 -6.04
N GLY A 66 -18.99 12.19 -5.55
CA GLY A 66 -18.59 12.16 -4.16
C GLY A 66 -17.47 13.15 -3.85
N ASP A 67 -16.98 13.10 -2.61
CA ASP A 67 -15.97 14.02 -2.10
C ASP A 67 -14.55 13.45 -2.13
N ILE A 68 -14.39 12.15 -2.43
CA ILE A 68 -13.13 11.41 -2.24
C ILE A 68 -11.92 12.04 -2.94
N ASN A 69 -12.11 12.59 -4.14
CA ASN A 69 -11.04 13.23 -4.90
C ASN A 69 -10.49 14.49 -4.19
N SER A 70 -11.33 15.21 -3.46
CA SER A 70 -10.92 16.36 -2.63
C SER A 70 -10.58 15.97 -1.20
N PHE A 71 -11.22 14.91 -0.69
CA PHE A 71 -11.08 14.45 0.70
C PHE A 71 -9.72 13.81 0.97
N TRP A 72 -9.23 12.97 0.04
CA TRP A 72 -7.87 12.45 0.08
C TRP A 72 -6.94 13.40 -0.68
N GLY A 73 -6.36 14.38 0.01
CA GLY A 73 -5.48 15.38 -0.59
C GLY A 73 -4.17 14.79 -1.13
N ARG A 74 -3.56 15.48 -2.09
CA ARG A 74 -2.20 15.15 -2.55
C ARG A 74 -1.21 15.34 -1.39
N GLY A 75 -0.26 14.41 -1.27
CA GLY A 75 0.69 14.34 -0.16
C GLY A 75 0.15 13.61 1.08
N GLU A 76 -1.15 13.36 1.17
CA GLU A 76 -1.72 12.68 2.34
C GLU A 76 -1.57 11.16 2.26
N THR A 77 -1.37 10.56 3.41
CA THR A 77 -1.26 9.11 3.59
C THR A 77 -2.61 8.51 3.98
N ALA A 78 -2.95 7.40 3.34
CA ALA A 78 -4.04 6.52 3.73
C ALA A 78 -3.49 5.13 4.10
N VAL A 79 -4.28 4.38 4.85
CA VAL A 79 -4.08 2.94 5.02
C VAL A 79 -4.88 2.21 3.95
N MET A 80 -4.21 1.39 3.15
CA MET A 80 -4.81 0.48 2.19
C MET A 80 -4.78 -0.94 2.74
N THR A 81 -5.93 -1.62 2.74
CA THR A 81 -6.06 -3.02 3.13
C THR A 81 -6.50 -3.82 1.90
N ASP A 82 -5.73 -4.85 1.50
CA ASP A 82 -6.18 -5.80 0.48
C ASP A 82 -7.23 -6.74 1.07
N VAL A 83 -8.43 -6.74 0.48
CA VAL A 83 -9.57 -7.49 1.03
C VAL A 83 -9.33 -9.01 0.97
N ARG A 84 -8.49 -9.48 0.03
CA ARG A 84 -8.27 -10.92 -0.17
C ARG A 84 -7.25 -11.49 0.82
N THR A 85 -6.19 -10.75 1.11
CA THR A 85 -5.12 -11.23 2.01
C THR A 85 -5.24 -10.69 3.43
N GLY A 86 -6.00 -9.60 3.64
CA GLY A 86 -6.05 -8.87 4.90
C GLY A 86 -4.82 -8.00 5.16
N ILE A 87 -3.82 -8.02 4.27
CA ILE A 87 -2.59 -7.26 4.43
C ILE A 87 -2.87 -5.77 4.30
N SER A 88 -2.38 -5.02 5.27
CA SER A 88 -2.56 -3.57 5.36
C SER A 88 -1.23 -2.84 5.27
N LEU A 89 -1.20 -1.80 4.43
CA LEU A 89 -0.03 -0.97 4.17
C LEU A 89 -0.41 0.51 4.06
N ARG A 90 0.57 1.39 4.21
CA ARG A 90 0.38 2.84 4.02
C ARG A 90 0.74 3.22 2.59
N ILE A 91 -0.11 4.05 2.00
CA ILE A 91 0.12 4.64 0.67
C ILE A 91 -0.05 6.15 0.74
N ARG A 92 0.82 6.90 0.07
CA ARG A 92 0.73 8.35 -0.07
C ARG A 92 0.14 8.67 -1.44
N ARG A 93 -0.82 9.59 -1.50
CA ARG A 93 -1.29 10.12 -2.78
C ARG A 93 -0.24 11.08 -3.37
N TRP A 94 0.24 10.80 -4.57
CA TRP A 94 1.10 11.70 -5.33
C TRP A 94 0.28 12.66 -6.19
N ALA A 95 -0.56 12.10 -7.07
CA ALA A 95 -1.28 12.85 -8.09
C ALA A 95 -2.72 12.33 -8.25
N GLY A 96 -3.26 12.41 -9.46
CA GLY A 96 -4.62 11.97 -9.78
C GLY A 96 -5.38 12.95 -10.66
N GLY A 97 -6.15 12.39 -11.58
CA GLY A 97 -7.14 13.08 -12.41
C GLY A 97 -8.43 12.26 -12.58
N TYR A 98 -8.29 11.00 -12.98
CA TYR A 98 -9.42 10.07 -13.11
C TYR A 98 -9.55 9.05 -11.96
N HIS A 99 -8.51 8.96 -11.14
CA HIS A 99 -8.38 8.12 -9.95
C HIS A 99 -7.23 8.68 -9.10
N VAL A 100 -6.94 8.05 -7.97
CA VAL A 100 -5.76 8.37 -7.16
C VAL A 100 -4.54 7.69 -7.75
N ASP A 101 -3.52 8.49 -8.00
CA ASP A 101 -2.16 8.04 -8.22
C ASP A 101 -1.42 8.08 -6.89
N GLY A 102 -0.89 6.94 -6.44
CA GLY A 102 -0.24 6.82 -5.15
C GLY A 102 1.02 5.98 -5.18
N GLU A 103 1.75 6.01 -4.07
CA GLU A 103 2.99 5.26 -3.87
C GLU A 103 2.95 4.59 -2.50
N PRO A 104 3.47 3.36 -2.33
CA PRO A 104 3.78 2.83 -1.01
C PRO A 104 4.67 3.82 -0.25
N LEU A 105 4.32 4.12 1.01
CA LEU A 105 4.97 5.19 1.75
C LEU A 105 6.44 4.87 2.08
N THR A 106 6.78 3.59 2.25
CA THR A 106 8.13 3.12 2.57
C THR A 106 8.46 1.81 1.87
N SER A 107 9.74 1.41 1.90
CA SER A 107 10.21 0.12 1.37
C SER A 107 9.50 -1.09 1.97
N ALA A 108 9.03 -0.96 3.21
CA ALA A 108 8.26 -2.02 3.82
C ALA A 108 6.78 -2.02 3.44
N ASP A 109 6.18 -0.87 3.18
CA ASP A 109 4.86 -0.81 2.57
C ASP A 109 4.91 -1.46 1.18
N THR A 110 6.01 -1.25 0.45
CA THR A 110 6.28 -1.98 -0.80
C THR A 110 6.42 -3.48 -0.56
N LEU A 111 7.18 -3.92 0.45
CA LEU A 111 7.27 -5.35 0.79
C LEU A 111 5.90 -5.94 1.17
N ALA A 112 5.02 -5.20 1.83
CA ALA A 112 3.64 -5.62 2.09
C ALA A 112 2.85 -5.75 0.78
N LEU A 113 3.04 -4.83 -0.16
CA LEU A 113 2.46 -4.92 -1.50
C LEU A 113 2.98 -6.15 -2.26
N THR A 114 4.27 -6.47 -2.19
CA THR A 114 4.80 -7.67 -2.86
C THR A 114 4.23 -8.95 -2.27
N ARG A 115 3.99 -9.00 -0.95
CA ARG A 115 3.29 -10.10 -0.27
C ARG A 115 1.84 -10.24 -0.74
N ILE A 116 1.12 -9.14 -0.96
CA ILE A 116 -0.25 -9.15 -1.54
C ILE A 116 -0.27 -9.85 -2.91
N TYR A 117 0.77 -9.66 -3.71
CA TYR A 117 0.90 -10.24 -5.04
C TYR A 117 1.68 -11.57 -5.10
N GLY A 118 2.27 -12.03 -3.98
CA GLY A 118 3.08 -13.25 -3.94
C GLY A 118 4.38 -13.16 -4.75
N VAL A 119 4.98 -11.97 -4.80
CA VAL A 119 6.20 -11.68 -5.60
C VAL A 119 7.37 -11.23 -4.73
N LYS A 120 8.59 -11.26 -5.27
CA LYS A 120 9.81 -10.90 -4.52
C LYS A 120 10.10 -9.41 -4.51
N ASN A 121 9.69 -8.70 -5.55
CA ASN A 121 9.83 -7.26 -5.71
C ASN A 121 8.63 -6.72 -6.51
N ALA A 122 8.43 -5.40 -6.53
CA ALA A 122 7.26 -4.80 -7.18
C ALA A 122 7.27 -4.95 -8.72
N GLN A 123 8.46 -5.03 -9.34
CA GLN A 123 8.59 -5.17 -10.78
C GLN A 123 8.02 -6.49 -11.30
N GLU A 124 8.15 -7.57 -10.52
CA GLU A 124 7.58 -8.88 -10.83
C GLU A 124 6.04 -8.85 -11.00
N ILE A 125 5.33 -7.85 -10.47
CA ILE A 125 3.89 -7.68 -10.68
C ILE A 125 3.59 -7.49 -12.17
N VAL A 126 4.43 -6.70 -12.86
CA VAL A 126 4.33 -6.45 -14.30
C VAL A 126 4.78 -7.69 -15.07
N GLU A 127 5.98 -8.18 -14.76
CA GLU A 127 6.64 -9.26 -15.50
C GLU A 127 5.82 -10.57 -15.49
N LYS A 128 5.10 -10.83 -14.40
CA LYS A 128 4.25 -12.01 -14.24
C LYS A 128 2.78 -11.76 -14.57
N ASN A 129 2.43 -10.57 -15.07
CA ASN A 129 1.05 -10.19 -15.40
C ASN A 129 0.09 -10.41 -14.21
N LEU A 130 0.48 -9.98 -13.01
CA LEU A 130 -0.28 -10.17 -11.77
C LEU A 130 -1.12 -8.96 -11.37
N TYR A 131 -1.26 -7.98 -12.26
CA TYR A 131 -1.88 -6.68 -11.99
C TYR A 131 -3.41 -6.66 -12.16
N GLN A 132 -4.08 -7.80 -12.04
CA GLN A 132 -5.55 -7.83 -12.04
C GLN A 132 -6.10 -6.95 -10.92
N ARG A 133 -7.26 -6.34 -11.16
CA ARG A 133 -7.89 -5.38 -10.24
C ARG A 133 -8.17 -6.04 -8.91
N ARG A 134 -7.60 -5.50 -7.83
CA ARG A 134 -7.78 -6.06 -6.49
C ARG A 134 -8.81 -5.25 -5.70
N PRO A 135 -9.71 -5.91 -4.94
CA PRO A 135 -10.59 -5.22 -4.00
C PRO A 135 -9.77 -4.74 -2.80
N VAL A 136 -9.82 -3.43 -2.52
CA VAL A 136 -9.12 -2.85 -1.38
C VAL A 136 -10.04 -1.93 -0.59
N TRP A 137 -9.73 -1.76 0.69
CA TRP A 137 -10.30 -0.71 1.53
C TRP A 137 -9.28 0.39 1.74
N ILE A 138 -9.72 1.64 1.59
CA ILE A 138 -8.91 2.81 1.88
C ILE A 138 -9.45 3.46 3.15
N THR A 139 -8.61 3.57 4.18
CA THR A 139 -8.95 4.22 5.44
C THR A 139 -8.08 5.46 5.64
N LEU A 140 -8.72 6.60 5.83
CA LEU A 140 -8.06 7.87 6.15
C LEU A 140 -9.04 8.79 6.87
N LYS A 141 -8.53 9.63 7.79
CA LYS A 141 -9.29 10.69 8.48
C LYS A 141 -10.63 10.21 9.06
N GLY A 142 -10.64 9.02 9.65
CA GLY A 142 -11.84 8.48 10.30
C GLY A 142 -12.93 7.94 9.36
N ARG A 143 -12.60 7.69 8.08
CA ARG A 143 -13.52 7.11 7.09
C ARG A 143 -12.87 5.94 6.36
N SER A 144 -13.68 4.98 5.97
CA SER A 144 -13.25 3.81 5.19
C SER A 144 -14.05 3.74 3.89
N PHE A 145 -13.36 3.51 2.77
CA PHE A 145 -13.93 3.55 1.43
C PHE A 145 -13.63 2.26 0.66
N ALA A 146 -14.63 1.74 -0.04
CA ALA A 146 -14.46 0.65 -0.98
C ALA A 146 -13.76 1.17 -2.25
N ALA A 147 -12.68 0.51 -2.63
CA ALA A 147 -11.87 0.91 -3.78
C ALA A 147 -11.31 -0.31 -4.52
N SER A 148 -10.61 -0.04 -5.62
CA SER A 148 -9.87 -1.05 -6.35
C SER A 148 -8.44 -0.61 -6.62
N LEU A 149 -7.51 -1.53 -6.37
CA LEU A 149 -6.08 -1.35 -6.64
C LEU A 149 -5.71 -1.89 -8.02
N PHE A 150 -4.90 -1.10 -8.72
CA PHE A 150 -3.99 -1.54 -9.77
C PHE A 150 -2.55 -1.32 -9.30
N GLY A 151 -1.93 -2.37 -8.77
CA GLY A 151 -0.66 -2.28 -8.04
C GLY A 151 0.60 -2.43 -8.88
N MET A 152 0.52 -2.40 -10.22
CA MET A 152 1.74 -2.38 -11.02
C MET A 152 2.48 -1.04 -10.86
N PRO A 153 3.81 -1.04 -10.68
CA PRO A 153 4.61 0.17 -10.83
C PRO A 153 4.51 0.70 -12.27
N HIS A 154 4.28 1.99 -12.44
CA HIS A 154 4.29 2.65 -13.75
C HIS A 154 4.57 4.15 -13.62
N ASN A 155 4.70 4.85 -14.76
CA ASN A 155 5.00 6.28 -14.84
C ASN A 155 6.36 6.68 -14.24
N TYR A 156 7.39 5.82 -14.31
CA TYR A 156 8.75 6.17 -13.91
C TYR A 156 9.46 6.99 -15.02
N PRO A 157 10.24 8.03 -14.67
CA PRO A 157 10.55 8.51 -13.32
C PRO A 157 9.54 9.50 -12.74
N GLU A 158 8.59 10.02 -13.51
CA GLU A 158 7.76 11.16 -13.10
C GLU A 158 6.89 10.88 -11.86
N GLY A 159 6.38 9.66 -11.73
CA GLY A 159 5.54 9.19 -10.63
C GLY A 159 6.29 8.49 -9.52
N ASP A 160 7.63 8.47 -9.56
CA ASP A 160 8.48 7.99 -8.47
C ASP A 160 8.92 9.19 -7.63
N THR A 161 8.15 9.52 -6.60
CA THR A 161 8.33 10.73 -5.79
C THR A 161 8.65 10.46 -4.33
N ILE A 162 8.73 9.19 -3.93
CA ILE A 162 9.27 8.76 -2.64
C ILE A 162 10.59 8.03 -2.87
N ALA A 163 11.70 8.73 -2.60
CA ALA A 163 13.00 8.08 -2.62
C ALA A 163 13.08 6.92 -1.61
N ASN A 164 13.71 5.82 -2.04
CA ASN A 164 14.02 4.65 -1.21
C ASN A 164 12.78 3.89 -0.67
N ASN A 165 11.65 3.93 -1.38
CA ASN A 165 10.50 3.08 -1.07
C ASN A 165 10.51 1.74 -1.83
N ASP A 166 11.56 1.42 -2.60
CA ASP A 166 11.69 0.21 -3.42
C ASP A 166 10.55 -0.02 -4.45
N PHE A 167 9.81 1.03 -4.80
CA PHE A 167 8.69 0.98 -5.75
C PHE A 167 8.87 2.03 -6.84
N ASN A 168 9.33 1.59 -8.02
CA ASN A 168 9.69 2.49 -9.12
C ASN A 168 8.45 3.02 -9.86
N GLY A 169 7.91 4.14 -9.38
CA GLY A 169 6.77 4.84 -9.98
C GLY A 169 5.56 4.83 -9.07
N GLN A 170 4.37 4.80 -9.67
CA GLN A 170 3.08 4.88 -8.95
C GLN A 170 2.23 3.62 -9.11
N LEU A 171 1.22 3.49 -8.25
CA LEU A 171 0.07 2.58 -8.35
C LEU A 171 -1.23 3.40 -8.49
N CYS A 172 -2.30 2.77 -8.99
CA CYS A 172 -3.60 3.43 -9.11
C CYS A 172 -4.60 2.88 -8.09
N VAL A 173 -5.34 3.78 -7.45
CA VAL A 173 -6.49 3.44 -6.59
C VAL A 173 -7.75 4.07 -7.18
N HIS A 174 -8.66 3.22 -7.64
CA HIS A 174 -9.91 3.59 -8.28
C HIS A 174 -11.07 3.53 -7.29
N PHE A 175 -11.94 4.53 -7.36
CA PHE A 175 -13.22 4.59 -6.66
C PHE A 175 -14.37 4.40 -7.65
N TYR A 176 -15.62 4.38 -7.17
CA TYR A 176 -16.77 4.12 -8.02
C TYR A 176 -16.83 5.15 -9.16
N ASN A 177 -17.02 4.69 -10.41
CA ASN A 177 -16.97 5.51 -11.63
C ASN A 177 -15.63 6.20 -11.94
N SER A 178 -14.53 5.91 -11.24
CA SER A 178 -13.18 6.29 -11.69
C SER A 178 -12.90 5.77 -13.11
N ARG A 179 -12.07 6.48 -13.86
CA ARG A 179 -11.75 6.16 -15.26
C ARG A 179 -10.28 5.79 -15.44
N LEU A 180 -9.98 5.05 -16.50
CA LEU A 180 -8.60 4.74 -16.91
C LEU A 180 -7.95 5.97 -17.54
N HIS A 181 -6.64 6.14 -17.35
CA HIS A 181 -5.88 7.18 -18.06
C HIS A 181 -5.81 6.94 -19.57
N THR A 182 -5.67 5.68 -19.99
CA THR A 182 -5.46 5.33 -21.42
C THR A 182 -6.68 5.57 -22.29
N SER A 183 -7.89 5.29 -21.78
CA SER A 183 -9.13 5.39 -22.55
C SER A 183 -10.04 6.53 -22.11
N GLY A 184 -9.84 7.07 -20.90
CA GLY A 184 -10.81 8.00 -20.30
C GLY A 184 -12.19 7.37 -20.08
N THR A 185 -12.28 6.04 -19.96
CA THR A 185 -13.53 5.29 -19.73
C THR A 185 -13.52 4.57 -18.39
N VAL A 186 -14.71 4.24 -17.88
CA VAL A 186 -14.87 3.39 -16.69
C VAL A 186 -14.50 1.94 -17.05
N ASP A 187 -13.65 1.33 -16.23
CA ASP A 187 -13.20 -0.06 -16.41
C ASP A 187 -14.10 -1.02 -15.63
N ARG A 188 -14.61 -2.05 -16.31
CA ARG A 188 -15.54 -3.01 -15.71
C ARG A 188 -14.90 -3.81 -14.57
N GLU A 189 -13.62 -4.18 -14.71
CA GLU A 189 -12.94 -4.97 -13.69
C GLU A 189 -12.65 -4.16 -12.43
N HIS A 190 -12.34 -2.86 -12.56
CA HIS A 190 -12.29 -1.96 -11.40
C HIS A 190 -13.65 -1.88 -10.70
N MET A 191 -14.73 -1.70 -11.44
CA MET A 191 -16.08 -1.65 -10.84
C MET A 191 -16.43 -2.95 -10.10
N ARG A 192 -16.07 -4.10 -10.67
CA ARG A 192 -16.27 -5.41 -10.00
C ARG A 192 -15.45 -5.49 -8.70
N ALA A 193 -14.18 -5.09 -8.73
CA ALA A 193 -13.32 -5.12 -7.54
C ALA A 193 -13.81 -4.15 -6.46
N ILE A 194 -14.28 -2.96 -6.82
CA ILE A 194 -14.88 -2.00 -5.87
C ILE A 194 -16.12 -2.62 -5.22
N GLN A 195 -16.99 -3.25 -6.00
CA GLN A 195 -18.18 -3.92 -5.47
C GLN A 195 -17.80 -5.06 -4.52
N THR A 196 -16.83 -5.90 -4.89
CA THR A 196 -16.31 -6.95 -4.00
C THR A 196 -15.77 -6.37 -2.70
N ALA A 197 -15.07 -5.23 -2.74
CA ALA A 197 -14.59 -4.57 -1.54
C ALA A 197 -15.74 -4.07 -0.66
N TYR A 198 -16.76 -3.43 -1.24
CA TYR A 198 -17.92 -2.97 -0.48
C TYR A 198 -18.71 -4.15 0.12
N ASP A 199 -18.90 -5.23 -0.64
CA ASP A 199 -19.68 -6.38 -0.20
C ASP A 199 -19.04 -7.13 0.96
N ALA A 200 -17.70 -7.22 0.97
CA ALA A 200 -16.92 -7.87 2.02
C ALA A 200 -16.84 -7.05 3.32
N ALA A 201 -17.31 -5.80 3.34
CA ALA A 201 -17.17 -4.93 4.51
C ALA A 201 -18.01 -5.44 5.70
N PRO A 202 -17.44 -5.42 6.93
CA PRO A 202 -18.15 -5.88 8.13
C PRO A 202 -19.33 -4.98 8.49
N THR A 203 -19.24 -3.68 8.17
CA THR A 203 -20.32 -2.70 8.31
C THR A 203 -20.30 -1.77 7.10
N LYS A 204 -21.47 -1.29 6.68
CA LYS A 204 -21.68 -0.52 5.44
C LYS A 204 -22.49 0.74 5.74
N LYS A 205 -22.16 1.83 5.07
CA LYS A 205 -22.93 3.08 5.05
C LYS A 205 -23.85 3.11 3.83
#